data_AF-A0A3L8BL82-F1
#
_entry.id   AF-A0A3L8BL82-F1
#
_cell.length_a   1.000
_cell.length_b   1.000
_cell.length_c   1.000
_cell.angle_alpha   90.00
_cell.angle_beta   90.00
_cell.angle_gamma   90.00
#
_symmetry.space_group_name_H-M   'P 1'
#
loop_
_entity.id
_entity.type
_entity.pdbx_description
1 polymer ?
#
loop_
_entity_poly.entity_id
_entity_poly.type
_entity_poly.pdbx_seq_one_letter_code
_entity_poly.pdbx_strand_id
1 'polypeptide(L)'
;MDTHGTENNTKMALAKAPASGSTPGNNHIPGTVATPENENMSNSDRARSQILNTLKRQAKPMAVDQPALQVELQWGQQESFQNQLKSNGADCERVADSVAALAAVDALIKRNGWHPLPVIAPGLLQKVQLANRWDSIHTEVTEAGTVAVSEAYCGIADTGSLVCLSSPDNPTSLNFLAEHHVVFLPGHRIVAGKRDVWKLMQAEGIHTPRAINLISGPSRTADIEQTIQLGAHGPRSLTVFLLDQLNP
;
A
#
# COMPACT_ATOMS: atom_id res chain seq x y z
N MET A 1 33.69 -36.83 -49.76
CA MET A 1 32.46 -36.47 -50.48
C MET A 1 31.67 -35.57 -49.55
N ASP A 2 31.95 -34.26 -49.42
CA ASP A 2 32.27 -33.20 -50.42
C ASP A 2 31.00 -32.82 -51.22
N THR A 3 30.56 -31.57 -51.41
CA THR A 3 30.98 -30.20 -50.98
C THR A 3 29.73 -29.27 -51.04
N HIS A 4 29.67 -27.96 -50.70
CA HIS A 4 30.70 -26.93 -50.44
C HIS A 4 30.42 -26.15 -49.11
N GLY A 5 30.45 -24.81 -48.88
CA GLY A 5 30.49 -23.55 -49.67
C GLY A 5 29.11 -22.87 -49.80
N THR A 6 28.93 -21.54 -49.62
CA THR A 6 29.88 -20.43 -49.38
C THR A 6 29.23 -19.30 -48.56
N GLU A 7 30.02 -18.57 -47.76
CA GLU A 7 29.60 -17.33 -47.06
C GLU A 7 29.44 -16.12 -48.00
N ASN A 8 28.85 -15.02 -47.52
CA ASN A 8 29.32 -13.68 -47.92
C ASN A 8 28.97 -12.58 -46.90
N ASN A 9 29.85 -11.58 -46.77
CA ASN A 9 29.82 -10.57 -45.73
C ASN A 9 30.46 -9.26 -46.25
N THR A 10 29.67 -8.20 -46.44
CA THR A 10 30.13 -6.98 -47.14
C THR A 10 29.94 -5.72 -46.31
N LYS A 11 31.02 -5.27 -45.66
CA LYS A 11 31.20 -3.86 -45.27
C LYS A 11 31.64 -3.06 -46.49
N MET A 12 31.22 -1.80 -46.59
CA MET A 12 31.89 -0.82 -47.45
C MET A 12 32.23 0.46 -46.68
N ALA A 13 33.52 0.80 -46.70
CA ALA A 13 34.02 2.17 -46.70
C ALA A 13 34.35 2.54 -48.18
N LEU A 14 34.91 3.69 -48.58
CA LEU A 14 35.71 4.71 -47.89
C LEU A 14 35.78 6.01 -48.74
N ALA A 15 36.28 7.10 -48.14
CA ALA A 15 37.09 8.17 -48.77
C ALA A 15 36.34 9.35 -49.46
N LYS A 16 36.88 10.59 -49.56
CA LYS A 16 38.15 11.18 -49.02
C LYS A 16 38.12 12.73 -49.07
N ALA A 17 38.59 13.42 -48.00
CA ALA A 17 39.40 14.68 -47.90
C ALA A 17 39.14 15.92 -48.83
N PRO A 18 39.76 17.12 -48.62
CA PRO A 18 40.66 17.61 -47.56
C PRO A 18 40.11 18.89 -46.83
N ALA A 19 40.98 19.74 -46.26
CA ALA A 19 40.61 20.90 -45.41
C ALA A 19 41.47 22.17 -45.66
N SER A 20 41.00 23.37 -45.26
CA SER A 20 41.83 24.49 -44.68
C SER A 20 41.03 25.79 -44.40
N GLY A 21 41.44 26.55 -43.35
CA GLY A 21 41.12 27.97 -43.08
C GLY A 21 39.69 28.35 -42.59
N SER A 22 39.45 29.50 -41.93
CA SER A 22 40.36 30.43 -41.21
C SER A 22 39.61 31.50 -40.37
N THR A 23 39.82 31.52 -39.03
CA THR A 23 39.62 32.67 -38.09
C THR A 23 38.20 33.30 -37.89
N PRO A 24 37.94 34.03 -36.77
CA PRO A 24 36.58 34.32 -36.29
C PRO A 24 36.07 35.77 -36.51
N GLY A 25 34.74 35.93 -36.43
CA GLY A 25 34.07 37.23 -36.30
C GLY A 25 33.44 37.43 -34.91
N ASN A 26 33.67 38.62 -34.31
CA ASN A 26 33.14 39.03 -32.99
C ASN A 26 31.93 39.98 -33.16
N ASN A 27 30.97 40.00 -32.22
CA ASN A 27 29.85 40.95 -32.24
C ASN A 27 29.29 41.31 -30.84
N HIS A 28 28.69 42.51 -30.70
CA HIS A 28 28.60 43.26 -29.43
C HIS A 28 27.49 44.36 -29.41
N ILE A 29 27.07 44.96 -28.28
CA ILE A 29 27.48 44.76 -26.87
C ILE A 29 26.33 44.34 -25.91
N PRO A 30 25.35 45.21 -25.52
CA PRO A 30 25.12 45.34 -24.06
C PRO A 30 23.68 45.18 -23.56
N GLY A 31 23.51 45.15 -22.24
CA GLY A 31 22.34 45.79 -21.62
C GLY A 31 21.74 45.16 -20.35
N THR A 32 22.51 44.90 -19.28
CA THR A 32 21.92 44.56 -17.97
C THR A 32 21.35 45.80 -17.28
N VAL A 33 20.05 45.80 -16.95
CA VAL A 33 19.43 46.79 -16.05
C VAL A 33 19.00 46.07 -14.77
N ALA A 34 19.50 46.51 -13.62
CA ALA A 34 19.11 45.98 -12.32
C ALA A 34 17.97 46.81 -11.72
N THR A 35 16.87 46.16 -11.36
CA THR A 35 15.79 46.75 -10.56
C THR A 35 16.05 46.53 -9.07
N PRO A 36 16.01 47.57 -8.21
CA PRO A 36 16.18 47.40 -6.77
C PRO A 36 14.90 46.85 -6.11
N GLU A 37 15.02 45.75 -5.37
CA GLU A 37 13.95 45.22 -4.52
C GLU A 37 14.10 45.69 -3.06
N ASN A 38 12.95 45.85 -2.38
CA ASN A 38 12.73 46.29 -0.99
C ASN A 38 12.70 47.80 -0.74
N GLU A 39 11.51 48.31 -0.36
CA GLU A 39 11.28 49.27 0.74
C GLU A 39 9.77 49.33 1.12
N ASN A 40 9.13 48.17 1.38
CA ASN A 40 7.89 48.09 2.18
C ASN A 40 7.53 46.62 2.50
N MET A 41 7.77 46.19 3.74
CA MET A 41 7.36 44.87 4.24
C MET A 41 6.97 45.02 5.71
N SER A 42 5.80 44.47 6.10
CA SER A 42 5.22 44.73 7.42
C SER A 42 6.12 44.23 8.55
N ASN A 43 6.01 44.86 9.72
CA ASN A 43 6.70 44.40 10.92
C ASN A 43 6.26 42.96 11.30
N SER A 44 5.02 42.59 10.97
CA SER A 44 4.50 41.22 11.08
C SER A 44 5.20 40.25 10.11
N ASP A 45 5.39 40.64 8.85
CA ASP A 45 6.05 39.82 7.83
C ASP A 45 7.55 39.64 8.13
N ARG A 46 8.20 40.69 8.66
CA ARG A 46 9.57 40.62 9.17
C ARG A 46 9.68 39.63 10.33
N ALA A 47 8.80 39.72 11.34
CA ALA A 47 8.77 38.78 12.46
C ALA A 47 8.48 37.33 12.01
N ARG A 48 7.49 37.12 11.14
CA ARG A 48 7.16 35.82 10.55
C ARG A 48 8.35 35.24 9.77
N SER A 49 9.05 36.05 9.00
CA SER A 49 10.24 35.65 8.24
C SER A 49 11.42 35.33 9.14
N GLN A 50 11.62 36.08 10.23
CA GLN A 50 12.64 35.79 11.25
C GLN A 50 12.36 34.46 11.97
N ILE A 51 11.10 34.19 12.34
CA ILE A 51 10.70 32.91 12.95
C ILE A 51 10.93 31.75 11.97
N LEU A 52 10.45 31.86 10.72
CA LEU A 52 10.65 30.85 9.69
C LEU A 52 12.13 30.60 9.39
N ASN A 53 12.97 31.63 9.36
CA ASN A 53 14.41 31.47 9.15
C ASN A 53 15.14 30.92 10.38
N THR A 54 14.66 31.18 11.59
CA THR A 54 15.17 30.56 12.82
C THR A 54 14.83 29.06 12.84
N LEU A 55 13.57 28.71 12.56
CA LEU A 55 13.13 27.32 12.44
C LEU A 55 13.92 26.57 11.35
N LYS A 56 14.12 27.16 10.15
CA LYS A 56 14.94 26.55 9.08
C LYS A 56 16.41 26.34 9.49
N ARG A 57 16.97 27.14 10.40
CA ARG A 57 18.35 26.96 10.93
C ARG A 57 18.41 25.91 12.04
N GLN A 58 17.37 25.78 12.85
CA GLN A 58 17.26 24.78 13.92
C GLN A 58 16.83 23.41 13.40
N ALA A 59 16.06 23.35 12.31
CA ALA A 59 15.53 22.13 11.70
C ALA A 59 16.56 21.35 10.86
N LYS A 60 17.85 21.39 11.22
CA LYS A 60 18.75 20.28 10.88
C LYS A 60 18.49 19.20 11.92
N PRO A 61 17.84 18.08 11.59
CA PRO A 61 17.62 17.02 12.57
C PRO A 61 18.99 16.58 13.10
N MET A 62 19.16 16.64 14.42
CA MET A 62 20.30 15.97 15.06
C MET A 62 20.19 14.49 14.68
N ALA A 63 21.27 13.94 14.15
CA ALA A 63 21.40 12.50 14.02
C ALA A 63 21.42 11.94 15.45
N VAL A 64 20.26 11.48 15.92
CA VAL A 64 20.18 10.69 17.15
C VAL A 64 20.92 9.40 16.83
N ASP A 65 22.03 9.18 17.53
CA ASP A 65 22.80 7.94 17.45
C ASP A 65 21.98 6.83 18.13
N GLN A 66 20.95 6.36 17.43
CA GLN A 66 20.13 5.24 17.86
C GLN A 66 20.99 3.99 17.72
N PRO A 67 21.26 3.26 18.82
CA PRO A 67 22.02 2.03 18.73
C PRO A 67 21.32 1.09 17.75
N ALA A 68 22.09 0.49 16.84
CA ALA A 68 21.54 -0.37 15.79
C ALA A 68 20.82 -1.57 16.41
N LEU A 69 19.50 -1.45 16.54
CA LEU A 69 18.61 -2.48 17.06
C LEU A 69 18.49 -3.62 16.03
N GLN A 70 19.53 -4.46 15.99
CA GLN A 70 19.58 -5.72 15.26
C GLN A 70 18.64 -6.75 15.91
N VAL A 71 17.35 -6.45 15.92
CA VAL A 71 16.29 -7.35 16.39
C VAL A 71 15.70 -8.02 15.16
N GLU A 72 16.13 -9.25 14.89
CA GLU A 72 15.70 -10.08 13.76
C GLU A 72 14.17 -10.14 13.63
N LEU A 73 13.66 -10.23 12.39
CA LEU A 73 12.23 -10.36 12.09
C LEU A 73 11.68 -11.68 12.66
N GLN A 74 10.71 -11.61 13.56
CA GLN A 74 10.08 -12.79 14.15
C GLN A 74 8.74 -13.09 13.48
N TRP A 75 8.59 -14.33 12.99
CA TRP A 75 7.32 -14.86 12.47
C TRP A 75 6.47 -15.47 13.59
N GLY A 76 5.15 -15.33 13.46
CA GLY A 76 4.16 -15.79 14.44
C GLY A 76 3.43 -17.05 13.98
N GLN A 77 2.84 -17.77 14.93
CA GLN A 77 2.08 -18.99 14.62
C GLN A 77 0.68 -18.67 14.06
N GLN A 78 0.29 -19.33 12.97
CA GLN A 78 -1.04 -19.17 12.36
C GLN A 78 -2.17 -19.47 13.35
N GLU A 79 -1.97 -20.45 14.24
CA GLU A 79 -2.95 -20.82 15.27
C GLU A 79 -3.12 -19.72 16.33
N SER A 80 -2.02 -19.12 16.82
CA SER A 80 -2.06 -17.99 17.76
C SER A 80 -2.84 -16.81 17.17
N PHE A 81 -2.56 -16.47 15.90
CA PHE A 81 -3.28 -15.43 15.18
C PHE A 81 -4.78 -15.75 15.08
N GLN A 82 -5.16 -16.96 14.65
CA GLN A 82 -6.57 -17.37 14.52
C GLN A 82 -7.31 -17.32 15.85
N ASN A 83 -6.70 -17.84 16.93
CA ASN A 83 -7.32 -17.90 18.24
C ASN A 83 -7.51 -16.49 18.83
N GLN A 84 -6.50 -15.61 18.70
CA GLN A 84 -6.62 -14.24 19.18
C GLN A 84 -7.62 -13.42 18.35
N LEU A 85 -7.60 -13.54 17.01
CA LEU A 85 -8.58 -12.90 16.11
C LEU A 85 -10.03 -13.34 16.40
N LYS A 86 -10.24 -14.64 16.68
CA LYS A 86 -11.55 -15.16 17.11
C LYS A 86 -11.97 -14.62 18.47
N SER A 87 -11.06 -14.49 19.44
CA SER A 87 -11.35 -13.84 20.72
C SER A 87 -11.70 -12.35 20.59
N ASN A 88 -11.17 -11.69 19.55
CA ASN A 88 -11.52 -10.31 19.20
C ASN A 88 -12.88 -10.20 18.49
N GLY A 89 -13.60 -11.31 18.24
CA GLY A 89 -14.93 -11.36 17.65
C GLY A 89 -14.96 -11.36 16.12
N ALA A 90 -13.87 -11.78 15.46
CA ALA A 90 -13.81 -11.92 14.00
C ALA A 90 -13.74 -13.40 13.58
N ASP A 91 -14.37 -13.72 12.45
CA ASP A 91 -14.28 -15.06 11.85
C ASP A 91 -12.93 -15.27 11.17
N CYS A 92 -12.43 -16.51 11.18
CA CYS A 92 -11.23 -16.86 10.42
C CYS A 92 -11.25 -18.33 9.96
N GLU A 93 -11.01 -18.51 8.68
CA GLU A 93 -11.05 -19.78 7.93
C GLU A 93 -9.78 -19.91 7.07
N ARG A 94 -9.21 -21.11 6.98
CA ARG A 94 -8.06 -21.40 6.09
C ARG A 94 -8.56 -21.96 4.77
N VAL A 95 -8.07 -21.41 3.66
CA VAL A 95 -8.42 -21.82 2.30
C VAL A 95 -7.14 -21.98 1.46
N ALA A 96 -7.19 -22.84 0.45
CA ALA A 96 -6.01 -23.20 -0.34
C ALA A 96 -5.38 -21.98 -1.04
N ASP A 97 -6.20 -21.16 -1.71
CA ASP A 97 -5.76 -20.02 -2.50
C ASP A 97 -6.81 -18.90 -2.60
N SER A 98 -6.50 -17.86 -3.38
CA SER A 98 -7.39 -16.73 -3.65
C SER A 98 -8.65 -17.10 -4.44
N VAL A 99 -8.64 -18.16 -5.26
CA VAL A 99 -9.82 -18.62 -6.02
C VAL A 99 -10.81 -19.32 -5.09
N ALA A 100 -10.31 -20.16 -4.19
CA ALA A 100 -11.08 -20.75 -3.10
C ALA A 100 -11.64 -19.67 -2.15
N ALA A 101 -10.83 -18.65 -1.81
CA ALA A 101 -11.29 -17.51 -1.00
C ALA A 101 -12.44 -16.76 -1.67
N LEU A 102 -12.34 -16.44 -2.96
CA LEU A 102 -13.39 -15.75 -3.73
C LEU A 102 -14.68 -16.58 -3.83
N ALA A 103 -14.58 -17.90 -3.96
CA ALA A 103 -15.74 -18.79 -3.88
C ALA A 103 -16.36 -18.82 -2.46
N ALA A 104 -15.54 -18.74 -1.41
CA ALA A 104 -16.01 -18.65 -0.03
C ALA A 104 -16.68 -17.30 0.28
N VAL A 105 -16.26 -16.18 -0.35
CA VAL A 105 -16.98 -14.89 -0.26
C VAL A 105 -18.39 -14.99 -0.83
N ASP A 106 -18.55 -15.56 -2.03
CA ASP A 106 -19.85 -15.76 -2.66
C ASP A 106 -20.78 -16.65 -1.80
N ALA A 107 -20.23 -17.74 -1.25
CA ALA A 107 -20.97 -18.60 -0.31
C ALA A 107 -21.34 -17.88 1.00
N LEU A 108 -20.46 -17.03 1.54
CA LEU A 108 -20.68 -16.23 2.74
C LEU A 108 -21.80 -15.19 2.55
N ILE A 109 -21.78 -14.46 1.43
CA ILE A 109 -22.83 -13.51 1.03
C ILE A 109 -24.18 -14.22 0.97
N LYS A 110 -24.26 -15.35 0.24
CA LYS A 110 -25.48 -16.14 0.04
C LYS A 110 -26.00 -16.74 1.35
N ARG A 111 -25.11 -17.23 2.22
CA ARG A 111 -25.47 -17.82 3.53
C ARG A 111 -26.09 -16.79 4.47
N ASN A 112 -25.58 -15.55 4.45
CA ASN A 112 -25.97 -14.52 5.40
C ASN A 112 -27.06 -13.55 4.87
N GLY A 113 -27.43 -13.65 3.59
CA GLY A 113 -28.41 -12.76 2.96
C GLY A 113 -27.90 -11.33 2.75
N TRP A 114 -26.58 -11.16 2.60
CA TRP A 114 -25.93 -9.86 2.42
C TRP A 114 -26.10 -9.31 0.98
N HIS A 115 -25.67 -8.06 0.75
CA HIS A 115 -25.74 -7.46 -0.58
C HIS A 115 -25.01 -8.33 -1.62
N PRO A 116 -25.66 -8.71 -2.75
CA PRO A 116 -25.15 -9.77 -3.63
C PRO A 116 -23.92 -9.38 -4.43
N LEU A 117 -23.68 -8.09 -4.64
CA LEU A 117 -22.49 -7.56 -5.30
C LEU A 117 -21.51 -7.04 -4.23
N PRO A 118 -20.32 -7.66 -4.07
CA PRO A 118 -19.28 -7.13 -3.19
C PRO A 118 -18.54 -5.96 -3.83
N VAL A 119 -17.96 -5.12 -2.97
CA VAL A 119 -16.92 -4.15 -3.35
C VAL A 119 -15.56 -4.83 -3.24
N ILE A 120 -14.77 -4.77 -4.30
CA ILE A 120 -13.48 -5.46 -4.43
C ILE A 120 -12.35 -4.43 -4.44
N ALA A 121 -11.32 -4.62 -3.60
CA ALA A 121 -10.09 -3.84 -3.66
C ALA A 121 -9.41 -3.97 -5.05
N PRO A 122 -8.96 -2.89 -5.71
CA PRO A 122 -8.45 -2.97 -7.09
C PRO A 122 -7.32 -3.98 -7.31
N GLY A 123 -6.47 -4.24 -6.31
CA GLY A 123 -5.42 -5.28 -6.34
C GLY A 123 -5.92 -6.74 -6.35
N LEU A 124 -7.23 -6.95 -6.24
CA LEU A 124 -7.89 -8.25 -6.35
C LEU A 124 -8.62 -8.45 -7.69
N LEU A 125 -8.76 -7.43 -8.54
CA LEU A 125 -9.57 -7.50 -9.77
C LEU A 125 -9.08 -8.58 -10.75
N GLN A 126 -7.75 -8.74 -10.90
CA GLN A 126 -7.16 -9.82 -11.70
C GLN A 126 -7.54 -11.20 -11.14
N LYS A 127 -7.49 -11.38 -9.80
CA LYS A 127 -7.86 -12.64 -9.13
C LYS A 127 -9.35 -12.94 -9.31
N VAL A 128 -10.23 -11.92 -9.30
CA VAL A 128 -11.67 -12.04 -9.59
C VAL A 128 -11.92 -12.49 -11.04
N GLN A 129 -11.24 -11.87 -12.01
CA GLN A 129 -11.35 -12.23 -13.43
C GLN A 129 -10.88 -13.68 -13.67
N LEU A 130 -9.73 -14.07 -13.11
CA LEU A 130 -9.21 -15.44 -13.21
C LEU A 130 -10.11 -16.48 -12.52
N ALA A 131 -10.75 -16.12 -11.40
CA ALA A 131 -11.72 -16.98 -10.72
C ALA A 131 -13.06 -17.11 -11.47
N ASN A 132 -13.35 -16.24 -12.44
CA ASN A 132 -14.64 -16.06 -13.09
C ASN A 132 -15.78 -15.90 -12.06
N ARG A 133 -15.79 -14.77 -11.34
CA ARG A 133 -16.77 -14.44 -10.28
C ARG A 133 -17.36 -13.04 -10.46
N TRP A 134 -18.69 -12.97 -10.37
CA TRP A 134 -19.56 -11.81 -10.53
C TRP A 134 -19.48 -11.11 -11.90
N ASP A 135 -20.62 -10.98 -12.58
CA ASP A 135 -20.72 -10.30 -13.88
C ASP A 135 -20.54 -8.76 -13.78
N SER A 136 -20.56 -8.23 -12.56
CA SER A 136 -20.33 -6.83 -12.23
C SER A 136 -19.72 -6.71 -10.84
N ILE A 137 -18.76 -5.80 -10.67
CA ILE A 137 -18.03 -5.57 -9.42
C ILE A 137 -17.82 -4.07 -9.21
N HIS A 138 -17.84 -3.64 -7.96
CA HIS A 138 -17.64 -2.26 -7.56
C HIS A 138 -16.28 -2.12 -6.86
N THR A 139 -15.63 -0.96 -6.93
CA THR A 139 -14.35 -0.67 -6.23
C THR A 139 -14.50 0.36 -5.11
N GLU A 140 -15.69 0.95 -4.97
CA GLU A 140 -16.02 1.97 -3.97
C GLU A 140 -17.31 1.58 -3.24
N VAL A 141 -17.40 1.90 -1.94
CA VAL A 141 -18.59 1.59 -1.12
C VAL A 141 -19.58 2.76 -1.24
N THR A 142 -20.70 2.50 -1.93
CA THR A 142 -21.78 3.49 -2.15
C THR A 142 -23.02 3.25 -1.30
N GLU A 143 -23.21 2.03 -0.77
CA GLU A 143 -24.46 1.60 -0.13
C GLU A 143 -24.23 0.83 1.19
N ALA A 144 -25.21 0.86 2.10
CA ALA A 144 -25.22 0.07 3.34
C ALA A 144 -25.44 -1.43 3.06
N GLY A 145 -25.15 -2.32 4.02
CA GLY A 145 -25.17 -3.77 3.81
C GLY A 145 -24.09 -4.31 2.85
N THR A 146 -23.24 -3.44 2.29
CA THR A 146 -22.15 -3.80 1.39
C THR A 146 -21.10 -4.67 2.08
N VAL A 147 -20.64 -5.69 1.36
CA VAL A 147 -19.47 -6.50 1.71
C VAL A 147 -18.25 -5.95 0.95
N ALA A 148 -17.21 -5.52 1.66
CA ALA A 148 -15.92 -5.19 1.03
C ALA A 148 -14.93 -6.34 1.17
N VAL A 149 -14.22 -6.66 0.08
CA VAL A 149 -13.15 -7.65 0.02
C VAL A 149 -11.82 -6.94 -0.21
N SER A 150 -10.85 -7.11 0.69
CA SER A 150 -9.54 -6.47 0.62
C SER A 150 -8.40 -7.44 0.95
N GLU A 151 -7.14 -7.01 0.79
CA GLU A 151 -5.96 -7.83 1.12
C GLU A 151 -5.21 -7.23 2.32
N ALA A 152 -4.74 -8.07 3.24
CA ALA A 152 -3.89 -7.67 4.37
C ALA A 152 -2.40 -7.84 4.02
N TYR A 153 -1.61 -6.85 4.39
CA TYR A 153 -0.16 -6.86 4.19
C TYR A 153 0.55 -7.87 5.10
N CYS A 154 0.09 -8.00 6.35
CA CYS A 154 0.43 -9.10 7.25
C CYS A 154 -0.61 -9.24 8.38
N GLY A 155 -0.59 -10.38 9.06
CA GLY A 155 -1.26 -10.59 10.35
C GLY A 155 -0.26 -10.50 11.51
N ILE A 156 -0.75 -10.22 12.71
CA ILE A 156 0.06 -10.08 13.93
C ILE A 156 -0.44 -11.09 14.98
N ALA A 157 0.39 -12.07 15.31
CA ALA A 157 -0.01 -13.21 16.14
C ALA A 157 -0.24 -12.88 17.63
N ASP A 158 0.41 -11.85 18.18
CA ASP A 158 0.26 -11.43 19.58
C ASP A 158 -1.10 -10.76 19.91
N THR A 159 -1.73 -10.12 18.92
CA THR A 159 -2.94 -9.31 19.11
C THR A 159 -4.09 -9.69 18.17
N GLY A 160 -3.89 -10.69 17.29
CA GLY A 160 -4.92 -11.14 16.35
C GLY A 160 -5.33 -10.03 15.40
N SER A 161 -4.37 -9.20 14.97
CA SER A 161 -4.61 -7.98 14.21
C SER A 161 -4.13 -8.11 12.77
N LEU A 162 -4.93 -7.63 11.82
CA LEU A 162 -4.53 -7.40 10.44
C LEU A 162 -3.78 -6.07 10.32
N VAL A 163 -2.81 -6.00 9.40
CA VAL A 163 -2.18 -4.76 8.96
C VAL A 163 -2.64 -4.47 7.53
N CYS A 164 -3.42 -3.42 7.35
CA CYS A 164 -3.84 -2.94 6.03
C CYS A 164 -3.11 -1.63 5.71
N LEU A 165 -2.12 -1.70 4.81
CA LEU A 165 -1.44 -0.53 4.25
C LEU A 165 -2.35 0.12 3.20
N SER A 166 -2.47 1.45 3.21
CA SER A 166 -3.25 2.16 2.20
C SER A 166 -2.52 2.25 0.86
N SER A 167 -3.14 1.79 -0.22
CA SER A 167 -2.66 1.99 -1.60
C SER A 167 -3.85 2.26 -2.54
N PRO A 168 -3.63 2.63 -3.82
CA PRO A 168 -4.69 2.63 -4.83
C PRO A 168 -5.33 1.24 -4.98
N ASP A 169 -4.51 0.20 -4.87
CA ASP A 169 -4.92 -1.21 -4.98
C ASP A 169 -5.68 -1.72 -3.74
N ASN A 170 -5.55 -1.04 -2.60
CA ASN A 170 -6.14 -1.40 -1.32
C ASN A 170 -6.61 -0.13 -0.55
N PRO A 171 -7.73 0.51 -0.96
CA PRO A 171 -8.18 1.78 -0.40
C PRO A 171 -8.62 1.67 1.06
N THR A 172 -8.22 2.65 1.89
CA THR A 172 -8.56 2.69 3.33
C THR A 172 -10.07 2.66 3.60
N SER A 173 -10.88 3.19 2.68
CA SER A 173 -12.35 3.20 2.76
C SER A 173 -12.97 1.80 2.94
N LEU A 174 -12.37 0.77 2.35
CA LEU A 174 -12.87 -0.60 2.42
C LEU A 174 -12.83 -1.19 3.84
N ASN A 175 -11.92 -0.70 4.68
CA ASN A 175 -11.79 -1.12 6.08
C ASN A 175 -12.85 -0.51 7.01
N PHE A 176 -13.61 0.50 6.56
CA PHE A 176 -14.42 1.36 7.43
C PHE A 176 -15.83 1.69 6.93
N LEU A 177 -16.07 1.75 5.61
CA LEU A 177 -17.36 2.13 5.05
C LEU A 177 -18.30 0.96 4.78
N ALA A 178 -17.75 -0.25 4.58
CA ALA A 178 -18.54 -1.45 4.35
C ALA A 178 -19.13 -1.98 5.67
N GLU A 179 -20.32 -2.59 5.59
CA GLU A 179 -20.97 -3.20 6.74
C GLU A 179 -20.33 -4.54 7.11
N HIS A 180 -19.79 -5.26 6.13
CA HIS A 180 -19.07 -6.51 6.31
C HIS A 180 -17.71 -6.41 5.63
N HIS A 181 -16.63 -6.71 6.35
CA HIS A 181 -15.27 -6.66 5.82
C HIS A 181 -14.69 -8.07 5.74
N VAL A 182 -14.32 -8.47 4.54
CA VAL A 182 -13.68 -9.74 4.22
C VAL A 182 -12.24 -9.46 3.83
N VAL A 183 -11.29 -10.13 4.47
CA VAL A 183 -9.86 -9.86 4.24
C VAL A 183 -9.12 -11.14 3.88
N PHE A 184 -8.42 -11.10 2.75
CA PHE A 184 -7.50 -12.14 2.34
C PHE A 184 -6.15 -11.88 3.00
N LEU A 185 -5.59 -12.88 3.67
CA LEU A 185 -4.29 -12.79 4.32
C LEU A 185 -3.43 -14.01 3.92
N PRO A 186 -2.32 -13.85 3.17
CA PRO A 186 -1.35 -14.93 3.01
C PRO A 186 -0.87 -15.46 4.36
N GLY A 187 -1.09 -16.75 4.62
CA GLY A 187 -0.82 -17.39 5.90
C GLY A 187 0.67 -17.49 6.26
N HIS A 188 1.57 -17.23 5.31
CA HIS A 188 3.00 -17.09 5.57
C HIS A 188 3.39 -15.66 6.02
N ARG A 189 2.53 -14.66 5.86
CA ARG A 189 2.78 -13.27 6.30
C ARG A 189 2.15 -12.98 7.66
N ILE A 190 2.43 -13.83 8.66
CA ILE A 190 1.99 -13.61 10.04
C ILE A 190 3.21 -13.36 10.92
N VAL A 191 3.38 -12.12 11.37
CA VAL A 191 4.51 -11.73 12.23
C VAL A 191 4.20 -12.00 13.71
N ALA A 192 5.22 -12.14 14.54
CA ALA A 192 5.05 -12.45 15.96
C ALA A 192 4.33 -11.33 16.71
N GLY A 193 4.80 -10.08 16.58
CA GLY A 193 4.19 -8.93 17.24
C GLY A 193 4.31 -7.60 16.49
N LYS A 194 3.70 -6.55 17.04
CA LYS A 194 3.60 -5.22 16.39
C LYS A 194 4.93 -4.57 15.98
N ARG A 195 6.04 -4.95 16.63
CA ARG A 195 7.39 -4.47 16.29
C ARG A 195 7.93 -5.09 15.00
N ASP A 196 7.49 -6.30 14.67
CA ASP A 196 7.95 -7.05 13.51
C ASP A 196 7.32 -6.57 12.20
N VAL A 197 6.14 -5.95 12.26
CA VAL A 197 5.51 -5.23 11.13
C VAL A 197 6.47 -4.19 10.55
N TRP A 198 7.08 -3.36 11.42
CA TRP A 198 7.99 -2.30 10.99
C TRP A 198 9.28 -2.84 10.37
N LYS A 199 9.78 -3.98 10.87
CA LYS A 199 10.94 -4.68 10.29
C LYS A 199 10.62 -5.23 8.91
N LEU A 200 9.44 -5.85 8.73
CA LEU A 200 8.99 -6.41 7.45
C LEU A 200 8.86 -5.29 6.40
N MET A 201 8.22 -4.18 6.77
CA MET A 201 8.13 -2.98 5.91
C MET A 201 9.51 -2.41 5.55
N GLN A 202 10.44 -2.36 6.51
CA GLN A 202 11.81 -1.88 6.28
C GLN A 202 12.59 -2.82 5.36
N ALA A 203 12.48 -4.14 5.55
CA ALA A 203 13.15 -5.16 4.73
C ALA A 203 12.63 -5.17 3.27
N GLU A 204 11.35 -4.83 3.08
CA GLU A 204 10.72 -4.74 1.75
C GLU A 204 10.80 -3.34 1.13
N GLY A 205 11.49 -2.38 1.77
CA GLY A 205 11.66 -1.01 1.26
C GLY A 205 10.37 -0.15 1.25
N ILE A 206 9.35 -0.53 2.02
CA ILE A 206 8.05 0.14 2.02
C ILE A 206 8.10 1.40 2.87
N HIS A 207 8.30 2.53 2.22
CA HIS A 207 8.37 3.84 2.85
C HIS A 207 6.98 4.48 3.00
N THR A 208 6.50 4.57 4.25
CA THR A 208 5.40 5.45 4.71
C THR A 208 4.18 5.57 3.76
N PRO A 209 3.33 4.53 3.65
CA PRO A 209 2.01 4.67 3.02
C PRO A 209 1.15 5.70 3.77
N ARG A 210 0.15 6.29 3.10
CA ARG A 210 -0.66 7.40 3.63
C ARG A 210 -1.41 7.08 4.92
N ALA A 211 -1.78 5.81 5.13
CA ALA A 211 -2.33 5.28 6.37
C ALA A 211 -1.91 3.81 6.55
N ILE A 212 -1.87 3.38 7.81
CA ILE A 212 -1.57 2.01 8.24
C ILE A 212 -2.63 1.64 9.28
N ASN A 213 -3.54 0.75 8.90
CA ASN A 213 -4.68 0.39 9.73
C ASN A 213 -4.38 -0.95 10.44
N LEU A 214 -4.37 -0.96 11.77
CA LEU A 214 -4.25 -2.17 12.57
C LEU A 214 -5.65 -2.61 13.01
N ILE A 215 -6.21 -3.61 12.33
CA ILE A 215 -7.60 -4.03 12.50
C ILE A 215 -7.62 -5.32 13.33
N SER A 216 -8.01 -5.22 14.60
CA SER A 216 -8.06 -6.40 15.51
C SER A 216 -9.33 -7.22 15.42
N GLY A 217 -10.42 -6.68 14.88
CA GLY A 217 -11.75 -7.29 14.90
C GLY A 217 -12.81 -6.38 14.26
N PRO A 218 -14.09 -6.75 14.29
CA PRO A 218 -15.18 -5.87 13.86
C PRO A 218 -15.29 -4.61 14.73
N SER A 219 -15.93 -3.58 14.18
CA SER A 219 -16.19 -2.31 14.86
C SER A 219 -17.24 -2.48 15.95
N ARG A 220 -16.76 -2.54 17.20
CA ARG A 220 -17.56 -2.63 18.42
C ARG A 220 -17.35 -1.35 19.21
N THR A 221 -18.32 -0.43 19.19
CA THR A 221 -18.28 0.73 20.09
C THR A 221 -18.59 0.24 21.50
N ALA A 222 -17.61 0.34 22.40
CA ALA A 222 -17.80 0.04 23.80
C ALA A 222 -18.50 1.22 24.50
N ASP A 223 -19.62 0.91 25.16
CA ASP A 223 -20.32 1.75 26.13
C ASP A 223 -20.79 3.13 25.64
N ILE A 224 -21.90 3.12 24.89
CA ILE A 224 -22.93 4.15 25.05
C ILE A 224 -24.06 3.48 25.83
N GLU A 225 -24.34 3.98 27.04
CA GLU A 225 -25.44 3.53 27.91
C GLU A 225 -25.46 2.00 28.16
N GLN A 226 -24.28 1.43 28.44
CA GLN A 226 -24.01 0.00 28.69
C GLN A 226 -24.44 -0.98 27.58
N THR A 227 -24.81 -0.47 26.40
CA THR A 227 -25.22 -1.29 25.25
C THR A 227 -24.11 -1.34 24.21
N ILE A 228 -23.76 -2.55 23.74
CA ILE A 228 -22.73 -2.73 22.71
C ILE A 228 -23.34 -2.42 21.33
N GLN A 229 -23.05 -1.23 20.81
CA GLN A 229 -23.49 -0.84 19.47
C GLN A 229 -22.50 -1.37 18.41
N LEU A 230 -22.93 -2.37 17.62
CA LEU A 230 -22.14 -2.91 16.51
C LEU A 230 -22.20 -2.00 15.27
N GLY A 231 -21.02 -1.60 14.78
CA GLY A 231 -20.85 -0.92 13.50
C GLY A 231 -21.24 0.56 13.46
N ALA A 232 -21.07 1.31 14.54
CA ALA A 232 -21.29 2.77 14.51
C ALA A 232 -20.19 3.52 13.72
N HIS A 233 -18.96 2.98 13.69
CA HIS A 233 -17.78 3.60 13.07
C HIS A 233 -16.91 2.55 12.31
N GLY A 234 -17.54 1.58 11.66
CA GLY A 234 -16.84 0.54 10.89
C GLY A 234 -17.67 -0.73 10.67
N PRO A 235 -17.06 -1.80 10.12
CA PRO A 235 -17.75 -3.04 9.78
C PRO A 235 -18.35 -3.75 11.01
N ARG A 236 -19.58 -4.25 10.88
CA ARG A 236 -20.26 -5.08 11.89
C ARG A 236 -19.68 -6.48 12.03
N SER A 237 -19.11 -7.02 10.95
CA SER A 237 -18.38 -8.28 10.94
C SER A 237 -17.04 -8.15 10.22
N LEU A 238 -16.04 -8.90 10.70
CA LEU A 238 -14.76 -9.10 10.04
C LEU A 238 -14.57 -10.61 9.82
N THR A 239 -14.25 -11.01 8.60
CA THR A 239 -13.99 -12.41 8.23
C THR A 239 -12.65 -12.50 7.50
N VAL A 240 -11.73 -13.32 7.99
CA VAL A 240 -10.38 -13.45 7.44
C VAL A 240 -10.17 -14.81 6.78
N PHE A 241 -9.91 -14.81 5.48
CA PHE A 241 -9.48 -15.98 4.74
C PHE A 241 -7.95 -16.05 4.72
N LEU A 242 -7.41 -17.00 5.49
CA LEU A 242 -5.99 -17.33 5.51
C LEU A 242 -5.65 -18.19 4.29
N LEU A 243 -4.83 -17.64 3.40
CA LEU A 243 -4.46 -18.28 2.13
C LEU A 243 -3.17 -19.09 2.31
N ASP A 244 -3.20 -20.39 2.02
CA ASP A 244 -2.00 -21.23 2.04
C ASP A 244 -1.06 -20.90 0.86
N GLN A 245 -1.62 -20.59 -0.31
CA GLN A 245 -0.89 -20.07 -1.47
C GLN A 245 -1.53 -18.76 -1.95
N LEU A 246 -0.70 -17.80 -2.36
CA LEU A 246 -1.18 -16.61 -3.06
C LEU A 246 -0.95 -16.83 -4.56
N ASN A 247 -2.02 -17.14 -5.30
CA ASN A 247 -1.95 -17.19 -6.76
C ASN A 247 -1.73 -15.77 -7.30
N PRO A 248 -0.82 -15.56 -8.27
CA PRO A 248 -0.54 -14.26 -8.88
C PRO A 248 -1.70 -13.75 -9.77
#